data_AF-A0A383AI72-F1
#
_entry.id   AF-A0A383AI72-F1
#
_cell.length_a   1.000
_cell.length_b   1.000
_cell.length_c   1.000
_cell.angle_alpha   90.00
_cell.angle_beta   90.00
_cell.angle_gamma   90.00
#
_symmetry.space_group_name_H-M   'P 1'
#
loop_
_entity.id
_entity.type
_entity.pdbx_description
1 polymer ?
#
loop_
_entity_poly.entity_id
_entity_poly.type
_entity_poly.pdbx_seq_one_letter_code
_entity_poly.pdbx_strand_id
1 'polypeptide(L)'
;MQFEFTEEQRMIADMVGEFAAVEGTSERVRNAMATERGYLMETWQTMIQDLALPGLLIPEAAGGQELSMVEAALVFEQLGRSLLPSPLLSTAVFSAGVLRLLDGNETLKQIASGEITATSAVLVSGKGDFVLDASTSDVLILLDQDGGSLYRAEQGDPNVLIEPVATLDQTRRFAHVFVSDFSELQLLARGDVAAHAVAAGFDCARIALAAEAVGAAQTCLERTVSYTKDRVQFGRAIGS
;
A
#
# COMPACT_ATOMS: atom_id res chain seq x y z
N MET A 1 18.06 20.64 14.42
CA MET A 1 17.41 19.43 13.91
C MET A 1 16.21 19.18 14.82
N GLN A 2 14.99 19.19 14.27
CA GLN A 2 13.75 19.02 15.04
C GLN A 2 13.28 17.58 14.81
N PHE A 3 13.25 16.78 15.86
CA PHE A 3 12.85 15.36 15.81
C PHE A 3 11.51 15.09 16.50
N GLU A 4 10.91 16.12 17.10
CA GLU A 4 9.59 16.00 17.71
C GLU A 4 8.51 16.20 16.65
N PHE A 5 7.54 15.28 16.62
CA PHE A 5 6.36 15.41 15.78
C PHE A 5 5.50 16.60 16.19
N THR A 6 4.84 17.20 15.22
CA THR A 6 3.84 18.24 15.46
C THR A 6 2.63 17.65 16.21
N GLU A 7 1.78 18.53 16.75
CA GLU A 7 0.50 18.11 17.35
C GLU A 7 -0.39 17.39 16.33
N GLU A 8 -0.47 17.92 15.11
CA GLU A 8 -1.21 17.31 14.00
C GLU A 8 -0.70 15.91 13.63
N GLN A 9 0.62 15.75 13.50
CA GLN A 9 1.25 14.45 13.25
C GLN A 9 0.94 13.43 14.35
N ARG A 10 0.95 13.86 15.62
CA ARG A 10 0.58 13.00 16.76
C ARG A 10 -0.91 12.61 16.69
N MET A 11 -1.80 13.56 16.41
CA MET A 11 -3.23 13.27 16.27
C MET A 11 -3.52 12.27 15.15
N ILE A 12 -2.84 12.39 14.00
CA ILE A 12 -2.96 11.42 12.90
C ILE A 12 -2.50 10.03 13.37
N ALA A 13 -1.34 9.94 14.02
CA ALA A 13 -0.82 8.67 14.52
C ALA A 13 -1.76 8.03 15.56
N ASP A 14 -2.29 8.81 16.51
CA ASP A 14 -3.20 8.31 17.54
C ASP A 14 -4.51 7.79 16.92
N MET A 15 -5.11 8.57 16.00
CA MET A 15 -6.35 8.19 15.32
C MET A 15 -6.19 6.91 14.49
N VAL A 16 -5.10 6.79 13.72
CA VAL A 16 -4.82 5.57 12.94
C VAL A 16 -4.46 4.40 13.86
N GLY A 17 -3.77 4.65 14.97
CA GLY A 17 -3.46 3.64 15.97
C GLY A 17 -4.71 3.04 16.62
N GLU A 18 -5.67 3.87 17.00
CA GLU A 18 -6.97 3.43 17.53
C GLU A 18 -7.76 2.61 16.51
N PHE A 19 -7.83 3.10 15.26
CA PHE A 19 -8.43 2.36 14.16
C PHE A 19 -7.75 0.99 13.95
N ALA A 20 -6.42 0.96 13.86
CA ALA A 20 -5.65 -0.26 13.63
C ALA A 20 -5.82 -1.27 14.78
N ALA A 21 -5.97 -0.81 16.02
CA ALA A 21 -6.22 -1.69 17.16
C ALA A 21 -7.60 -2.40 17.08
N VAL A 22 -8.62 -1.73 16.54
CA VAL A 22 -9.97 -2.28 16.35
C VAL A 22 -10.03 -3.20 15.13
N GLU A 23 -9.47 -2.74 14.02
CA GLU A 23 -9.59 -3.42 12.73
C GLU A 23 -8.54 -4.52 12.51
N GLY A 24 -7.35 -4.37 13.10
CA GLY A 24 -6.21 -5.28 12.96
C GLY A 24 -6.18 -6.42 13.99
N THR A 25 -7.32 -6.81 14.55
CA THR A 25 -7.35 -7.96 15.48
C THR A 25 -6.96 -9.26 14.77
N SER A 26 -6.34 -10.18 15.51
CA SER A 26 -5.87 -11.46 14.93
C SER A 26 -6.97 -12.28 14.23
N GLU A 27 -8.22 -12.16 14.70
CA GLU A 27 -9.38 -12.77 14.04
C GLU A 27 -9.69 -12.10 12.69
N ARG A 28 -9.78 -10.76 12.66
CA ARG A 28 -10.05 -10.00 11.44
C ARG A 28 -8.94 -10.19 10.40
N VAL A 29 -7.67 -10.18 10.80
CA VAL A 29 -6.53 -10.46 9.92
C VAL A 29 -6.64 -11.86 9.30
N ARG A 30 -6.99 -12.89 10.10
CA ARG A 30 -7.20 -14.24 9.55
C ARG A 30 -8.38 -14.32 8.59
N ASN A 31 -9.46 -13.60 8.88
CA ASN A 31 -10.62 -13.54 7.99
C ASN A 31 -10.25 -12.84 6.67
N ALA A 32 -9.47 -11.75 6.72
CA ALA A 32 -8.91 -11.07 5.55
C ALA A 32 -8.05 -12.01 4.69
N MET A 33 -7.15 -12.78 5.32
CA MET A 33 -6.29 -13.74 4.61
C MET A 33 -7.10 -14.78 3.83
N ALA A 34 -8.29 -15.14 4.31
CA ALA A 34 -9.16 -16.12 3.65
C ALA A 34 -9.99 -15.54 2.48
N THR A 35 -10.05 -14.21 2.31
CA THR A 35 -10.73 -13.60 1.17
C THR A 35 -9.86 -13.64 -0.07
N GLU A 36 -10.48 -13.64 -1.25
CA GLU A 36 -9.76 -13.50 -2.52
C GLU A 36 -8.95 -12.19 -2.57
N ARG A 37 -9.55 -11.10 -2.05
CA ARG A 37 -8.95 -9.76 -2.00
C ARG A 37 -7.73 -9.65 -1.07
N GLY A 38 -7.64 -10.49 -0.05
CA GLY A 38 -6.59 -10.39 0.98
C GLY A 38 -6.83 -9.31 2.03
N TYR A 39 -7.94 -8.58 1.94
CA TYR A 39 -8.40 -7.62 2.93
C TYR A 39 -9.93 -7.73 3.10
N LEU A 40 -10.45 -7.10 4.15
CA LEU A 40 -11.88 -6.99 4.41
C LEU A 40 -12.44 -5.71 3.78
N MET A 41 -13.52 -5.81 3.02
CA MET A 41 -14.09 -4.65 2.32
C MET A 41 -14.63 -3.62 3.30
N GLU A 42 -15.18 -4.06 4.44
CA GLU A 42 -15.63 -3.18 5.51
C GLU A 42 -14.49 -2.36 6.11
N THR A 43 -13.30 -2.96 6.31
CA THR A 43 -12.12 -2.24 6.81
C THR A 43 -11.66 -1.19 5.80
N TRP A 44 -11.67 -1.53 4.50
CA TRP A 44 -11.35 -0.58 3.44
C TRP A 44 -12.36 0.57 3.39
N GLN A 45 -13.65 0.29 3.54
CA GLN A 45 -14.68 1.33 3.59
C GLN A 45 -14.50 2.28 4.78
N THR A 46 -14.13 1.77 5.96
CA THR A 46 -13.81 2.62 7.11
C THR A 46 -12.57 3.49 6.86
N MET A 47 -11.52 2.96 6.22
CA MET A 47 -10.35 3.77 5.82
C MET A 47 -10.72 4.93 4.88
N ILE A 48 -11.68 4.70 3.98
CA ILE A 48 -12.18 5.73 3.07
C ILE A 48 -13.02 6.76 3.83
N GLN A 49 -14.04 6.32 4.57
CA GLN A 49 -15.08 7.19 5.11
C GLN A 49 -14.63 7.97 6.35
N ASP A 50 -13.89 7.32 7.25
CA ASP A 50 -13.58 7.90 8.56
C ASP A 50 -12.20 8.58 8.57
N LEU A 51 -11.28 8.12 7.72
CA LEU A 51 -9.87 8.55 7.74
C LEU A 51 -9.38 9.16 6.41
N ALA A 52 -10.15 9.04 5.33
CA ALA A 52 -9.78 9.48 3.99
C ALA A 52 -8.38 9.02 3.52
N LEU A 53 -7.89 7.86 4.00
CA LEU A 53 -6.54 7.36 3.72
C LEU A 53 -6.21 7.15 2.22
N PRO A 54 -7.15 6.81 1.32
CA PRO A 54 -6.82 6.72 -0.11
C PRO A 54 -6.22 8.02 -0.70
N GLY A 55 -6.63 9.17 -0.16
CA GLY A 55 -6.19 10.50 -0.58
C GLY A 55 -4.92 11.02 0.09
N LEU A 56 -4.24 10.21 0.92
CA LEU A 56 -3.18 10.66 1.84
C LEU A 56 -2.11 11.56 1.19
N LEU A 57 -1.49 11.08 0.11
CA LEU A 57 -0.39 11.77 -0.59
C LEU A 57 -0.85 12.53 -1.84
N ILE A 58 -2.16 12.60 -2.06
CA ILE A 58 -2.76 13.16 -3.26
C ILE A 58 -3.03 14.66 -3.03
N PRO A 59 -2.72 15.54 -4.00
CA PRO A 59 -2.99 16.98 -3.87
C PRO A 59 -4.46 17.29 -3.56
N GLU A 60 -4.73 18.35 -2.80
CA GLU A 60 -6.10 18.77 -2.48
C GLU A 60 -6.91 19.10 -3.74
N ALA A 61 -6.25 19.63 -4.78
CA ALA A 61 -6.86 19.92 -6.08
C ALA A 61 -7.40 18.67 -6.79
N ALA A 62 -6.93 17.48 -6.42
CA ALA A 62 -7.41 16.18 -6.90
C ALA A 62 -8.30 15.46 -5.87
N GLY A 63 -8.70 16.14 -4.77
CA GLY A 63 -9.56 15.59 -3.73
C GLY A 63 -8.82 14.78 -2.65
N GLY A 64 -7.49 14.88 -2.58
CA GLY A 64 -6.68 14.26 -1.53
C GLY A 64 -6.47 15.16 -0.31
N GLN A 65 -5.55 14.74 0.57
CA GLN A 65 -5.19 15.43 1.81
C GLN A 65 -3.85 16.19 1.72
N GLU A 66 -3.10 16.01 0.64
CA GLU A 66 -1.79 16.65 0.38
C GLU A 66 -0.79 16.52 1.55
N LEU A 67 -0.88 15.43 2.30
CA LEU A 67 0.03 15.18 3.41
C LEU A 67 1.42 14.78 2.89
N SER A 68 2.42 14.95 3.75
CA SER A 68 3.79 14.62 3.41
C SER A 68 4.09 13.14 3.66
N MET A 69 5.27 12.71 3.24
CA MET A 69 5.77 11.37 3.55
C MET A 69 5.99 11.14 5.06
N VAL A 70 6.04 12.19 5.89
CA VAL A 70 6.15 12.05 7.35
C VAL A 70 4.83 11.53 7.92
N GLU A 71 3.70 12.15 7.58
CA GLU A 71 2.39 11.67 8.01
C GLU A 71 2.11 10.29 7.41
N ALA A 72 2.47 10.05 6.14
CA ALA A 72 2.34 8.72 5.56
C ALA A 72 3.15 7.66 6.30
N ALA A 73 4.40 7.95 6.68
CA ALA A 73 5.18 7.03 7.50
C ALA A 73 4.50 6.75 8.84
N LEU A 74 3.93 7.76 9.50
CA LEU A 74 3.19 7.57 10.76
C LEU A 74 1.96 6.68 10.57
N VAL A 75 1.17 6.89 9.50
CA VAL A 75 0.03 6.02 9.17
C VAL A 75 0.49 4.57 9.01
N PHE A 76 1.51 4.33 8.18
CA PHE A 76 1.98 2.97 7.92
C PHE A 76 2.64 2.33 9.14
N GLU A 77 3.34 3.08 9.99
CA GLU A 77 3.84 2.58 11.27
C GLU A 77 2.70 2.06 12.14
N GLN A 78 1.59 2.80 12.26
CA GLN A 78 0.44 2.37 13.05
C GLN A 78 -0.28 1.15 12.45
N LEU A 79 -0.47 1.12 11.12
CA LEU A 79 -1.03 -0.05 10.44
C LEU A 79 -0.14 -1.30 10.61
N GLY A 80 1.18 -1.11 10.59
CA GLY A 80 2.19 -2.16 10.78
C GLY A 80 2.16 -2.82 12.16
N ARG A 81 1.77 -2.07 13.21
CA ARG A 81 1.63 -2.62 14.59
C ARG A 81 0.62 -3.76 14.68
N SER A 82 -0.32 -3.86 13.73
CA SER A 82 -1.30 -4.95 13.66
C SER A 82 -1.21 -5.78 12.37
N LEU A 83 -0.25 -5.47 11.48
CA LEU A 83 -0.14 -6.04 10.13
C LEU A 83 -1.48 -5.95 9.38
N LEU A 84 -2.14 -4.79 9.47
CA LEU A 84 -3.50 -4.61 8.96
C LEU A 84 -3.54 -4.77 7.43
N PRO A 85 -4.21 -5.82 6.89
CA PRO A 85 -4.26 -6.06 5.46
C PRO A 85 -5.15 -5.03 4.76
N SER A 86 -4.60 -4.33 3.76
CA SER A 86 -5.34 -3.34 2.95
C SER A 86 -4.64 -3.05 1.62
N PRO A 87 -5.36 -2.53 0.61
CA PRO A 87 -4.75 -2.11 -0.66
C PRO A 87 -4.06 -0.74 -0.57
N LEU A 88 -3.90 -0.18 0.64
CA LEU A 88 -3.47 1.20 0.82
C LEU A 88 -2.06 1.44 0.27
N LEU A 89 -1.13 0.50 0.43
CA LEU A 89 0.25 0.64 -0.07
C LEU A 89 0.29 0.70 -1.59
N SER A 90 -0.36 -0.25 -2.27
CA SER A 90 -0.40 -0.32 -3.74
C SER A 90 -1.15 0.87 -4.33
N THR A 91 -2.25 1.26 -3.70
CA THR A 91 -3.18 2.28 -4.19
C THR A 91 -2.74 3.71 -3.84
N ALA A 92 -2.74 4.05 -2.55
CA ALA A 92 -2.61 5.42 -2.05
C ALA A 92 -1.17 5.91 -1.94
N VAL A 93 -0.18 4.98 -2.01
CA VAL A 93 1.23 5.33 -1.94
C VAL A 93 1.93 5.04 -3.26
N PHE A 94 1.92 3.79 -3.72
CA PHE A 94 2.68 3.45 -4.91
C PHE A 94 2.05 4.08 -6.16
N SER A 95 0.80 3.73 -6.47
CA SER A 95 0.13 4.21 -7.68
C SER A 95 -0.14 5.72 -7.62
N ALA A 96 -0.64 6.25 -6.50
CA ALA A 96 -0.77 7.68 -6.33
C ALA A 96 0.57 8.43 -6.46
N GLY A 97 1.66 7.87 -5.92
CA GLY A 97 3.01 8.41 -6.03
C GLY A 97 3.55 8.48 -7.46
N VAL A 98 3.17 7.52 -8.31
CA VAL A 98 3.43 7.56 -9.77
C VAL A 98 2.54 8.62 -10.43
N LEU A 99 1.23 8.52 -10.23
CA LEU A 99 0.23 9.27 -10.98
C LEU A 99 0.23 10.78 -10.68
N ARG A 100 0.65 11.20 -9.48
CA ARG A 100 0.74 12.63 -9.10
C ARG A 100 1.76 13.44 -9.90
N LEU A 101 2.70 12.76 -10.57
CA LEU A 101 3.70 13.40 -11.42
C LEU A 101 3.26 13.50 -12.89
N LEU A 102 2.03 13.09 -13.19
CA LEU A 102 1.45 13.10 -14.52
C LEU A 102 0.27 14.08 -14.57
N ASP A 103 0.12 14.79 -15.68
CA ASP A 103 -0.95 15.76 -15.87
C ASP A 103 -2.32 15.09 -16.11
N GLY A 104 -3.40 15.75 -15.66
CA GLY A 104 -4.77 15.46 -16.10
C GLY A 104 -5.37 14.12 -15.64
N ASN A 105 -4.98 13.64 -14.46
CA ASN A 105 -5.23 12.26 -14.09
C ASN A 105 -6.54 12.05 -13.32
N GLU A 106 -7.62 11.71 -14.03
CA GLU A 106 -8.90 11.34 -13.41
C GLU A 106 -8.76 10.12 -12.48
N THR A 107 -7.88 9.16 -12.82
CA THR A 107 -7.53 8.02 -11.97
C THR A 107 -7.08 8.47 -10.58
N LEU A 108 -6.34 9.58 -10.48
CA LEU A 108 -5.85 10.08 -9.21
C LEU A 108 -7.02 10.56 -8.32
N LYS A 109 -8.05 11.19 -8.91
CA LYS A 109 -9.25 11.60 -8.18
C LYS A 109 -10.08 10.40 -7.73
N GLN A 110 -10.21 9.39 -8.59
CA GLN A 110 -10.92 8.15 -8.25
C GLN A 110 -10.19 7.37 -7.15
N ILE A 111 -8.85 7.41 -7.13
CA ILE A 111 -8.07 6.87 -6.01
C ILE A 111 -8.35 7.69 -4.74
N ALA A 112 -8.30 9.02 -4.81
CA ALA A 112 -8.50 9.87 -3.65
C ALA A 112 -9.86 9.67 -2.97
N SER A 113 -10.91 9.47 -3.76
CA SER A 113 -12.27 9.16 -3.26
C SER A 113 -12.42 7.72 -2.76
N GLY A 114 -11.46 6.84 -3.04
CA GLY A 114 -11.57 5.40 -2.78
C GLY A 114 -12.52 4.66 -3.72
N GLU A 115 -12.92 5.28 -4.83
CA GLU A 115 -13.77 4.67 -5.87
C GLU A 115 -13.08 3.49 -6.55
N ILE A 116 -11.77 3.61 -6.76
CA ILE A 116 -10.95 2.57 -7.37
C ILE A 116 -9.73 2.27 -6.49
N THR A 117 -9.29 1.03 -6.59
CA THR A 117 -7.96 0.58 -6.15
C THR A 117 -7.04 0.47 -7.35
N ALA A 118 -5.75 0.73 -7.13
CA ALA A 118 -4.76 0.71 -8.19
C ALA A 118 -3.47 0.04 -7.73
N THR A 119 -2.75 -0.55 -8.66
CA THR A 119 -1.38 -0.98 -8.44
C THR A 119 -0.48 -0.54 -9.59
N SER A 120 0.82 -0.43 -9.31
CA SER A 120 1.84 -0.09 -10.29
C SER A 120 2.83 -1.24 -10.46
N ALA A 121 3.40 -1.39 -11.66
CA ALA A 121 4.41 -2.40 -11.94
C ALA A 121 5.41 -1.94 -12.99
N VAL A 122 6.61 -2.51 -12.93
CA VAL A 122 7.61 -2.44 -14.00
C VAL A 122 7.66 -3.78 -14.71
N LEU A 123 7.49 -3.76 -16.02
CA LEU A 123 7.49 -4.94 -16.87
C LEU A 123 8.78 -4.94 -17.70
N VAL A 124 9.55 -6.01 -17.58
CA VAL A 124 10.74 -6.27 -18.41
C VAL A 124 10.38 -7.37 -19.40
N SER A 125 10.56 -7.09 -20.69
CA SER A 125 10.14 -7.93 -21.80
C SER A 125 8.66 -8.34 -21.69
N GLY A 126 7.81 -7.37 -21.34
CA GLY A 126 6.38 -7.55 -21.14
C GLY A 126 5.99 -8.31 -19.87
N LYS A 127 6.93 -8.61 -18.96
CA LYS A 127 6.67 -9.39 -17.74
C LYS A 127 7.01 -8.62 -16.46
N GLY A 128 6.07 -8.60 -15.51
CA GLY A 128 6.25 -8.12 -14.14
C GLY A 128 6.15 -9.29 -13.16
N ASP A 129 7.14 -9.45 -12.30
CA ASP A 129 7.17 -10.50 -11.29
C ASP A 129 6.77 -9.97 -9.91
N PHE A 130 5.96 -10.74 -9.18
CA PHE A 130 5.47 -10.38 -7.83
C PHE A 130 4.87 -8.97 -7.75
N VAL A 131 3.97 -8.66 -8.67
CA VAL A 131 3.22 -7.41 -8.66
C VAL A 131 2.21 -7.44 -7.53
N LEU A 132 2.37 -6.54 -6.56
CA LEU A 132 1.48 -6.39 -5.41
C LEU A 132 0.06 -6.05 -5.87
N ASP A 133 -0.92 -6.75 -5.33
CA ASP A 133 -2.37 -6.55 -5.50
C ASP A 133 -2.90 -6.56 -6.95
N ALA A 134 -2.09 -6.95 -7.94
CA ALA A 134 -2.50 -6.94 -9.36
C ALA A 134 -3.77 -7.73 -9.64
N SER A 135 -4.00 -8.86 -8.97
CA SER A 135 -5.22 -9.65 -9.16
C SER A 135 -6.47 -9.01 -8.56
N THR A 136 -6.31 -8.00 -7.71
CA THR A 136 -7.37 -7.47 -6.85
C THR A 136 -7.63 -5.97 -7.02
N SER A 137 -6.70 -5.25 -7.64
CA SER A 137 -6.85 -3.85 -8.00
C SER A 137 -7.79 -3.68 -9.19
N ASP A 138 -8.50 -2.55 -9.23
CA ASP A 138 -9.38 -2.22 -10.35
C ASP A 138 -8.59 -1.72 -11.57
N VAL A 139 -7.42 -1.12 -11.34
CA VAL A 139 -6.55 -0.53 -12.37
C VAL A 139 -5.09 -0.93 -12.17
N LEU A 140 -4.38 -1.18 -13.27
CA LEU A 140 -2.94 -1.39 -13.29
C LEU A 140 -2.23 -0.24 -14.03
N ILE A 141 -1.15 0.26 -13.43
CA ILE A 141 -0.25 1.27 -13.99
C ILE A 141 1.07 0.59 -14.35
N LEU A 142 1.30 0.35 -15.64
CA LEU A 142 2.33 -0.57 -16.13
C LEU A 142 3.42 0.20 -16.88
N LEU A 143 4.65 0.18 -16.38
CA LEU A 143 5.81 0.67 -17.11
C LEU A 143 6.35 -0.44 -18.00
N ASP A 144 6.32 -0.24 -19.31
CA ASP A 144 7.13 -1.01 -20.24
C ASP A 144 8.58 -0.50 -20.13
N GLN A 145 9.44 -1.28 -19.48
CA GLN A 145 10.84 -0.93 -19.26
C GLN A 145 11.64 -0.87 -20.57
N ASP A 146 11.27 -1.68 -21.58
CA ASP A 146 11.97 -1.75 -22.86
C ASP A 146 11.52 -0.65 -23.82
N GLY A 147 10.21 -0.38 -23.86
CA GLY A 147 9.61 0.70 -24.66
C GLY A 147 9.64 2.08 -23.99
N GLY A 148 9.98 2.14 -22.70
CA GLY A 148 10.12 3.38 -21.93
C GLY A 148 8.82 4.17 -21.80
N SER A 149 7.67 3.48 -21.78
CA SER A 149 6.35 4.12 -21.77
C SER A 149 5.49 3.57 -20.64
N LEU A 150 4.66 4.42 -20.05
CA LEU A 150 3.78 4.11 -18.94
C LEU A 150 2.35 4.00 -19.45
N TYR A 151 1.66 2.94 -19.06
CA TYR A 151 0.32 2.61 -19.52
C TYR A 151 -0.64 2.41 -18.36
N ARG A 152 -1.92 2.57 -18.65
CA ARG A 152 -3.04 2.21 -17.78
C ARG A 152 -3.82 1.07 -18.42
N ALA A 153 -4.15 0.07 -17.64
CA ALA A 153 -5.03 -1.02 -18.01
C ALA A 153 -6.12 -1.20 -16.94
N GLU A 154 -7.34 -1.52 -17.38
CA GLU A 154 -8.42 -1.92 -16.48
C GLU A 154 -8.23 -3.37 -16.05
N GLN A 155 -8.77 -3.73 -14.88
CA GLN A 155 -8.81 -5.12 -14.47
C GLN A 155 -9.61 -5.96 -15.47
N GLY A 156 -9.00 -7.04 -15.96
CA GLY A 156 -9.58 -7.91 -16.98
C GLY A 156 -9.41 -7.43 -18.42
N ASP A 157 -8.55 -6.43 -18.67
CA ASP A 157 -8.12 -6.07 -20.02
C ASP A 157 -7.57 -7.31 -20.77
N PRO A 158 -8.04 -7.61 -22.00
CA PRO A 158 -7.64 -8.81 -22.73
C PRO A 158 -6.15 -8.84 -23.11
N ASN A 159 -5.45 -7.70 -23.07
CA ASN A 159 -4.01 -7.60 -23.35
C ASN A 159 -3.15 -7.77 -22.10
N VAL A 160 -3.75 -7.92 -20.93
CA VAL A 160 -3.06 -8.08 -19.64
C VAL A 160 -3.42 -9.43 -19.03
N LEU A 161 -2.48 -10.36 -19.01
CA LEU A 161 -2.62 -11.63 -18.31
C LEU A 161 -2.08 -11.49 -16.88
N ILE A 162 -2.89 -11.86 -15.89
CA ILE A 162 -2.53 -11.83 -14.47
C ILE A 162 -2.60 -13.24 -13.91
N GLU A 163 -1.47 -13.74 -13.40
CA GLU A 163 -1.35 -15.07 -12.79
C GLU A 163 -1.06 -14.93 -11.29
N PRO A 164 -2.04 -15.16 -10.39
CA PRO A 164 -1.83 -15.07 -8.95
C PRO A 164 -0.72 -16.00 -8.45
N VAL A 165 0.09 -15.50 -7.51
CA VAL A 165 1.22 -16.22 -6.91
C VAL A 165 0.96 -16.44 -5.43
N ALA A 166 1.04 -17.69 -4.99
CA ALA A 166 0.97 -18.02 -3.58
C ALA A 166 2.28 -17.65 -2.87
N THR A 167 2.19 -16.82 -1.85
CA THR A 167 3.31 -16.36 -1.02
C THR A 167 3.19 -16.83 0.44
N LEU A 168 4.29 -16.76 1.20
CA LEU A 168 4.28 -17.10 2.63
C LEU A 168 3.39 -16.13 3.41
N ASP A 169 3.49 -14.84 3.10
CA ASP A 169 2.59 -13.83 3.62
C ASP A 169 1.26 -13.90 2.84
N GLN A 170 0.18 -14.27 3.55
CA GLN A 170 -1.17 -14.34 3.00
C GLN A 170 -1.98 -13.05 3.27
N THR A 171 -1.36 -12.01 3.84
CA THR A 171 -2.01 -10.69 4.02
C THR A 171 -1.81 -9.78 2.81
N ARG A 172 -0.93 -10.16 1.89
CA ARG A 172 -0.68 -9.46 0.63
C ARG A 172 -1.00 -10.38 -0.54
N ARG A 173 -1.47 -9.81 -1.64
CA ARG A 173 -1.71 -10.55 -2.89
C ARG A 173 -0.60 -10.20 -3.86
N PHE A 174 -0.06 -11.22 -4.53
CA PHE A 174 0.96 -11.04 -5.54
C PHE A 174 0.56 -11.79 -6.79
N ALA A 175 0.98 -11.28 -7.95
CA ALA A 175 0.78 -11.95 -9.22
C ALA A 175 1.98 -11.76 -10.15
N HIS A 176 2.12 -12.64 -11.13
CA HIS A 176 2.87 -12.34 -12.34
C HIS A 176 1.93 -11.60 -13.30
N VAL A 177 2.41 -10.53 -13.90
CA VAL A 177 1.67 -9.75 -14.90
C VAL A 177 2.38 -9.85 -16.23
N PHE A 178 1.66 -10.13 -17.29
CA PHE A 178 2.18 -10.23 -18.64
C PHE A 178 1.39 -9.34 -19.59
N VAL A 179 2.10 -8.58 -20.42
CA VAL A 179 1.52 -7.76 -21.50
C VAL A 179 2.22 -8.14 -22.79
N SER A 180 1.44 -8.61 -23.76
CA SER A 180 1.95 -9.01 -25.08
C SER A 180 2.01 -7.86 -26.07
N ASP A 181 1.10 -6.89 -25.94
CA ASP A 181 1.04 -5.71 -26.80
C ASP A 181 0.60 -4.49 -25.98
N PHE A 182 1.54 -3.59 -25.72
CA PHE A 182 1.28 -2.34 -25.00
C PHE A 182 0.55 -1.29 -25.85
N SER A 183 0.52 -1.43 -27.17
CA SER A 183 -0.03 -0.41 -28.07
C SER A 183 -1.56 -0.27 -27.96
N GLU A 184 -2.22 -1.32 -27.48
CA GLU A 184 -3.67 -1.35 -27.20
C GLU A 184 -4.03 -0.77 -25.82
N LEU A 185 -3.04 -0.55 -24.95
CA LEU A 185 -3.27 0.01 -23.61
C LEU A 185 -3.30 1.54 -23.64
N GLN A 186 -4.00 2.14 -22.68
CA GLN A 186 -4.07 3.59 -22.55
C GLN A 186 -2.69 4.14 -22.16
N LEU A 187 -2.06 4.88 -23.06
CA LEU A 187 -0.80 5.57 -22.78
C LEU A 187 -0.99 6.72 -21.79
N LEU A 188 -0.17 6.74 -20.74
CA LEU A 188 -0.11 7.83 -19.76
C LEU A 188 1.09 8.75 -19.96
N ALA A 189 2.28 8.18 -20.20
CA ALA A 189 3.52 8.96 -20.33
C ALA A 189 4.58 8.22 -21.15
N ARG A 190 5.59 8.94 -21.62
CA ARG A 190 6.72 8.39 -22.39
C ARG A 190 8.06 8.90 -21.85
N GLY A 191 9.11 8.12 -22.09
CA GLY A 191 10.50 8.48 -21.84
C GLY A 191 10.79 8.78 -20.38
N ASP A 192 11.64 9.78 -20.15
CA ASP A 192 12.14 10.12 -18.81
C ASP A 192 11.03 10.46 -17.82
N VAL A 193 9.91 11.03 -18.28
CA VAL A 193 8.75 11.34 -17.41
C VAL A 193 8.13 10.06 -16.87
N ALA A 194 7.95 9.03 -17.71
CA ALA A 194 7.41 7.74 -17.30
C ALA A 194 8.34 7.05 -16.29
N ALA A 195 9.64 7.00 -16.59
CA ALA A 195 10.64 6.39 -15.72
C ALA A 195 10.76 7.13 -14.37
N HIS A 196 10.75 8.46 -14.40
CA HIS A 196 10.82 9.29 -13.19
C HIS A 196 9.58 9.13 -12.31
N ALA A 197 8.39 9.12 -12.91
CA ALA A 197 7.14 8.92 -12.18
C ALA A 197 7.14 7.60 -11.40
N VAL A 198 7.53 6.51 -12.06
CA VAL A 198 7.58 5.18 -11.44
C VAL A 198 8.67 5.09 -10.37
N ALA A 199 9.84 5.68 -10.59
CA ALA A 199 10.89 5.76 -9.59
C ALA A 199 10.43 6.50 -8.31
N ALA A 200 9.73 7.63 -8.46
CA ALA A 200 9.17 8.37 -7.34
C ALA A 200 8.11 7.56 -6.57
N GLY A 201 7.25 6.82 -7.28
CA GLY A 201 6.30 5.90 -6.66
C GLY A 201 7.00 4.82 -5.83
N PHE A 202 8.09 4.23 -6.34
CA PHE A 202 8.89 3.28 -5.58
C PHE A 202 9.52 3.89 -4.34
N ASP A 203 10.03 5.12 -4.42
CA ASP A 203 10.62 5.79 -3.26
C ASP A 203 9.57 6.04 -2.16
N CYS A 204 8.36 6.48 -2.54
CA CYS A 204 7.23 6.57 -1.61
C CYS A 204 6.88 5.22 -0.99
N ALA A 205 6.74 4.17 -1.80
CA ALA A 205 6.38 2.83 -1.33
C ALA A 205 7.44 2.22 -0.41
N ARG A 206 8.73 2.43 -0.69
CA ARG A 206 9.84 1.96 0.16
C ARG A 206 9.80 2.61 1.55
N ILE A 207 9.53 3.91 1.62
CA ILE A 207 9.41 4.64 2.89
C ILE A 207 8.22 4.12 3.69
N ALA A 208 7.05 4.00 3.07
CA ALA A 208 5.84 3.50 3.72
C ALA A 208 6.02 2.05 4.22
N LEU A 209 6.57 1.16 3.39
CA LEU A 209 6.84 -0.22 3.77
C LEU A 209 7.88 -0.33 4.90
N ALA A 210 8.90 0.54 4.90
CA ALA A 210 9.85 0.59 6.00
C ALA A 210 9.19 1.02 7.31
N ALA A 211 8.27 2.00 7.27
CA ALA A 211 7.51 2.43 8.44
C ALA A 211 6.58 1.32 8.96
N GLU A 212 5.90 0.61 8.06
CA GLU A 212 5.10 -0.57 8.41
C GLU A 212 5.94 -1.65 9.13
N ALA A 213 7.15 -1.92 8.62
CA ALA A 213 8.07 -2.85 9.23
C ALA A 213 8.54 -2.39 10.62
N VAL A 214 8.72 -1.08 10.84
CA VAL A 214 9.03 -0.51 12.16
C VAL A 214 7.89 -0.77 13.13
N GLY A 215 6.63 -0.50 12.73
CA GLY A 215 5.45 -0.77 13.55
C GLY A 215 5.35 -2.25 13.95
N ALA A 216 5.53 -3.15 12.99
CA ALA A 216 5.54 -4.59 13.25
C ALA A 216 6.65 -4.99 14.24
N ALA A 217 7.86 -4.47 14.07
CA ALA A 217 8.99 -4.75 14.95
C ALA A 217 8.77 -4.23 16.38
N GLN A 218 8.18 -3.05 16.53
CA GLN A 218 7.79 -2.50 17.83
C GLN A 218 6.82 -3.44 18.56
N THR A 219 5.77 -3.89 17.87
CA THR A 219 4.80 -4.83 18.47
C THR A 219 5.42 -6.18 18.81
N CYS A 220 6.32 -6.70 17.98
CA CYS A 220 7.09 -7.90 18.30
C CYS A 220 7.89 -7.72 19.61
N LEU A 221 8.58 -6.59 19.75
CA LEU A 221 9.36 -6.28 20.94
C LEU A 221 8.45 -6.13 22.18
N GLU A 222 7.41 -5.31 22.09
CA GLU A 222 6.46 -5.06 23.19
C GLU A 222 5.82 -6.35 23.69
N ARG A 223 5.31 -7.19 22.78
CA ARG A 223 4.70 -8.48 23.13
C ARG A 223 5.71 -9.45 23.73
N THR A 224 6.93 -9.47 23.21
CA THR A 224 7.99 -10.33 23.75
C THR A 224 8.36 -9.90 25.16
N VAL A 225 8.57 -8.59 25.39
CA VAL A 225 8.87 -8.03 26.71
C VAL A 225 7.73 -8.29 27.71
N SER A 226 6.47 -8.19 27.28
CA SER A 226 5.34 -8.55 28.13
C SER A 226 5.37 -10.04 28.48
N TYR A 227 5.56 -10.91 27.48
CA TYR A 227 5.59 -12.35 27.67
C TYR A 227 6.71 -12.81 28.61
N THR A 228 7.91 -12.22 28.51
CA THR A 228 9.06 -12.61 29.33
C THR A 228 8.90 -12.25 30.80
N LYS A 229 8.09 -11.24 31.12
CA LYS A 229 7.73 -10.87 32.49
C LYS A 229 6.77 -11.89 33.13
N ASP A 230 5.83 -12.41 32.34
CA ASP A 230 4.77 -13.30 32.84
C ASP A 230 5.17 -14.79 32.83
N ARG A 231 6.02 -15.20 31.88
CA ARG A 231 6.39 -16.61 31.70
C ARG A 231 7.42 -17.06 32.74
N VAL A 232 7.06 -18.06 33.55
CA VAL A 232 7.93 -18.65 34.59
C VAL A 232 8.52 -20.00 34.16
N GLN A 233 9.83 -20.15 34.29
CA GLN A 233 10.55 -21.44 34.23
C GLN A 233 11.67 -21.47 35.28
N PHE A 234 12.01 -22.66 35.78
CA PHE A 234 13.03 -22.83 36.84
C PHE A 234 12.77 -21.96 38.09
N GLY A 235 11.50 -21.73 38.42
CA GLY A 235 11.09 -20.98 39.62
C GLY A 235 11.19 -19.45 39.51
N ARG A 236 11.44 -18.87 38.33
CA ARG A 236 11.47 -17.40 38.11
C ARG A 236 10.97 -17.00 36.73
N ALA A 237 10.64 -15.72 36.55
CA ALA A 237 10.31 -15.17 35.25
C ALA A 237 11.48 -15.32 34.29
N ILE A 238 11.23 -15.65 33.02
CA ILE A 238 12.32 -15.82 32.04
C ILE A 238 13.01 -14.51 31.68
N GLY A 239 12.38 -13.36 31.97
CA GLY A 239 12.96 -12.02 31.79
C GLY A 239 13.73 -11.48 33.00
N SER A 240 13.95 -12.26 34.06
CA SER A 240 14.68 -11.85 35.28
C SER A 240 16.18 -12.03 35.20
#